data_AF-A0A7K0E2S0-F1
#
_entry.id   AF-A0A7K0E2S0-F1
#
_cell.length_a   1.000
_cell.length_b   1.000
_cell.length_c   1.000
_cell.angle_alpha   90.00
_cell.angle_beta   90.00
_cell.angle_gamma   90.00
#
_symmetry.space_group_name_H-M   'P 1'
#
loop_
_entity.id
_entity.type
_entity.pdbx_description
1 polymer ?
#
loop_
_entity_poly.entity_id
_entity_poly.type
_entity_poly.pdbx_seq_one_letter_code
_entity_poly.pdbx_strand_id
1 'polypeptide(L)'
;MKNVIIFLAFILALSVKAQVVDSTMVVQDSIAQQALDLEAEKAKIEKIEAQEKAQKKAEKELAQAEKAQKKAEKAQKKAEKAAKKKQKLADAISSKKKSIAKEESKIDKLNVKMAKGKQKGKLSPEDINKMNIKIEKSKVQIAKDKEKLNKLMNKQ
;
A
#
# COMPACT_ATOMS: atom_id res chain seq x y z
N MET A 1 -75.02 71.27 37.75
CA MET A 1 -73.94 70.84 36.82
C MET A 1 -72.54 70.85 37.48
N LYS A 2 -72.40 70.53 38.77
CA LYS A 2 -71.10 70.53 39.47
C LYS A 2 -70.50 69.13 39.66
N ASN A 3 -71.30 68.07 39.48
CA ASN A 3 -70.87 66.69 39.75
C ASN A 3 -70.38 65.93 38.50
N VAL A 4 -70.55 66.52 37.30
CA VAL A 4 -70.09 65.92 36.03
C VAL A 4 -68.62 66.26 35.75
N ILE A 5 -68.14 67.40 36.26
CA ILE A 5 -66.75 67.86 36.07
C ILE A 5 -65.76 67.02 36.89
N ILE A 6 -66.19 66.51 38.06
CA ILE A 6 -65.35 65.68 38.93
C ILE A 6 -65.15 64.27 38.32
N PHE A 7 -66.14 63.75 37.59
CA PHE A 7 -66.02 62.45 36.92
C PHE A 7 -65.12 62.50 35.67
N LEU A 8 -65.04 63.65 34.98
CA LEU A 8 -64.16 63.84 33.82
C LEU A 8 -62.68 63.95 34.21
N ALA A 9 -62.38 64.48 35.41
CA ALA A 9 -61.01 64.62 35.91
C ALA A 9 -60.42 63.29 36.40
N PHE A 10 -61.25 62.32 36.81
CA PHE A 10 -60.79 61.00 37.24
C PHE A 10 -60.38 60.10 36.05
N ILE A 11 -61.01 60.28 34.89
CA ILE A 11 -60.72 59.49 33.68
C ILE A 11 -59.39 59.93 33.03
N LEU A 12 -58.99 61.20 33.17
CA LEU A 12 -57.73 61.71 32.59
C LEU A 12 -56.48 61.28 33.39
N ALA A 13 -56.62 60.95 34.67
CA ALA A 13 -55.50 60.52 35.52
C ALA A 13 -55.07 59.05 35.31
N LEU A 14 -55.90 58.24 34.64
CA LEU A 14 -55.59 56.85 34.31
C LEU A 14 -54.77 56.70 33.01
N SER A 15 -54.79 57.68 32.10
CA SER A 15 -54.07 57.59 30.82
C SER A 15 -52.56 57.87 30.91
N VAL A 16 -52.07 58.54 31.96
CA VAL A 16 -50.63 58.90 32.06
C VAL A 16 -49.76 57.75 32.59
N LYS A 17 -50.32 56.81 33.37
CA LYS A 17 -49.56 55.66 33.88
C LYS A 17 -49.40 54.51 32.89
N ALA A 18 -50.18 54.49 31.81
CA ALA A 18 -50.15 53.42 30.81
C ALA A 18 -49.00 53.58 29.78
N GLN A 19 -48.54 54.80 29.49
CA GLN A 19 -47.52 55.02 28.45
C GLN A 19 -46.07 54.86 28.90
N VAL A 20 -45.77 54.77 30.21
CA VAL A 20 -44.38 54.66 30.70
C VAL A 20 -43.95 53.20 30.92
N VAL A 21 -44.89 52.24 30.89
CA VAL A 21 -44.60 50.81 31.09
C VAL A 21 -44.36 50.07 29.77
N ASP A 22 -44.83 50.60 28.64
CA ASP A 22 -44.79 49.91 27.34
C ASP A 22 -43.40 50.00 26.65
N SER A 23 -42.69 51.12 26.78
CA SER A 23 -41.38 51.29 26.11
C SER A 23 -40.22 50.54 26.77
N THR A 24 -40.31 50.17 28.05
CA THR A 24 -39.27 49.37 28.73
C THR A 24 -39.45 47.87 28.50
N MET A 25 -40.68 47.38 28.38
CA MET A 25 -40.94 45.95 28.13
C MET A 25 -40.57 45.52 26.70
N VAL A 26 -40.80 46.36 25.68
CA VAL A 26 -40.44 46.05 24.27
C VAL A 26 -38.92 46.03 24.05
N VAL A 27 -38.15 46.88 24.75
CA VAL A 27 -36.68 46.89 24.67
C VAL A 27 -36.07 45.68 25.38
N GLN A 28 -36.70 45.22 26.47
CA GLN A 28 -36.21 44.09 27.26
C GLN A 28 -36.46 42.73 26.58
N ASP A 29 -37.58 42.58 25.88
CA ASP A 29 -37.84 41.40 25.02
C ASP A 29 -36.90 41.34 23.80
N SER A 30 -36.58 42.49 23.19
CA SER A 30 -35.64 42.55 22.06
C SER A 30 -34.20 42.19 22.46
N ILE A 31 -33.75 42.59 23.66
CA ILE A 31 -32.43 42.21 24.20
C ILE A 31 -32.40 40.72 24.58
N ALA A 32 -33.50 40.20 25.14
CA ALA A 32 -33.62 38.77 25.47
C ALA A 32 -33.62 37.87 24.23
N GLN A 33 -34.29 38.28 23.14
CA GLN A 33 -34.24 37.58 21.85
C GLN A 33 -32.86 37.66 21.19
N GLN A 34 -32.19 38.82 21.22
CA GLN A 34 -30.81 38.94 20.73
C GLN A 34 -29.82 38.07 21.53
N ALA A 35 -30.01 37.95 22.85
CA ALA A 35 -29.19 37.08 23.69
C ALA A 35 -29.41 35.59 23.38
N LEU A 36 -30.65 35.16 23.15
CA LEU A 36 -30.99 33.80 22.72
C LEU A 36 -30.45 33.48 21.32
N ASP A 37 -30.50 34.44 20.39
CA ASP A 37 -29.96 34.29 19.04
C ASP A 37 -28.42 34.18 19.06
N LEU A 38 -27.75 34.96 19.91
CA LEU A 38 -26.29 34.88 20.13
C LEU A 38 -25.86 33.54 20.75
N GLU A 39 -26.63 33.00 21.71
CA GLU A 39 -26.37 31.68 22.27
C GLU A 39 -26.63 30.55 21.26
N ALA A 40 -27.71 30.66 20.47
CA ALA A 40 -27.99 29.74 19.39
C ALA A 40 -26.92 29.77 18.29
N GLU A 41 -26.36 30.94 17.98
CA GLU A 41 -25.26 31.10 17.03
C GLU A 41 -23.95 30.52 17.57
N LYS A 42 -23.61 30.77 18.85
CA LYS A 42 -22.47 30.14 19.52
C LYS A 42 -22.57 28.61 19.54
N ALA A 43 -23.75 28.07 19.85
CA ALA A 43 -23.99 26.63 19.83
C ALA A 43 -23.90 26.02 18.41
N LYS A 44 -24.26 26.78 17.37
CA LYS A 44 -24.06 26.37 15.96
C LYS A 44 -22.57 26.39 15.59
N ILE A 45 -21.83 27.42 15.97
CA ILE A 45 -20.39 27.53 15.72
C ILE A 45 -19.64 26.38 16.41
N GLU A 46 -19.97 26.08 17.67
CA GLU A 46 -19.34 24.98 18.41
C GLU A 46 -19.65 23.61 17.79
N LYS A 47 -20.87 23.39 17.30
CA LYS A 47 -21.24 22.17 16.55
C LYS A 47 -20.48 22.06 15.22
N ILE A 48 -20.35 23.16 14.47
CA ILE A 48 -19.59 23.20 13.22
C ILE A 48 -18.11 22.91 13.50
N GLU A 49 -17.51 23.51 14.53
CA GLU A 49 -16.14 23.23 14.93
C GLU A 49 -15.93 21.77 15.36
N ALA A 50 -16.87 21.21 16.12
CA ALA A 50 -16.81 19.81 16.53
C ALA A 50 -16.92 18.86 15.33
N GLN A 51 -17.79 19.16 14.38
CA GLN A 51 -17.93 18.41 13.13
C GLN A 51 -16.66 18.52 12.26
N GLU A 52 -16.08 19.71 12.12
CA GLU A 52 -14.82 19.88 11.39
C GLU A 52 -13.66 19.13 12.05
N LYS A 53 -13.56 19.17 13.39
CA LYS A 53 -12.54 18.43 14.14
C LYS A 53 -12.72 16.92 13.97
N ALA A 54 -13.96 16.43 13.95
CA ALA A 54 -14.28 15.03 13.70
C ALA A 54 -13.94 14.61 12.25
N GLN A 55 -14.30 15.43 11.26
CA GLN A 55 -13.98 15.19 9.85
C GLN A 55 -12.46 15.19 9.62
N LYS A 56 -11.73 16.17 10.17
CA LYS A 56 -10.26 16.24 10.09
C LYS A 56 -9.59 15.04 10.75
N LYS A 57 -10.16 14.48 11.84
CA LYS A 57 -9.65 13.25 12.46
C LYS A 57 -9.92 12.03 11.59
N ALA A 58 -11.14 11.87 11.08
CA ALA A 58 -11.52 10.79 10.18
C ALA A 58 -10.67 10.81 8.89
N GLU A 59 -10.45 11.98 8.30
CA GLU A 59 -9.59 12.13 7.12
C GLU A 59 -8.13 11.75 7.42
N LYS A 60 -7.60 12.17 8.58
CA LYS A 60 -6.25 11.77 9.01
C LYS A 60 -6.14 10.26 9.22
N GLU A 61 -7.14 9.64 9.84
CA GLU A 61 -7.17 8.19 10.06
C GLU A 61 -7.26 7.43 8.73
N LEU A 62 -8.12 7.85 7.81
CA LEU A 62 -8.22 7.28 6.46
C LEU A 62 -6.90 7.44 5.70
N ALA A 63 -6.29 8.62 5.73
CA ALA A 63 -5.00 8.88 5.09
C ALA A 63 -3.86 8.03 5.71
N GLN A 64 -3.89 7.79 7.02
CA GLN A 64 -2.92 6.91 7.69
C GLN A 64 -3.16 5.45 7.32
N ALA A 65 -4.41 4.99 7.30
CA ALA A 65 -4.78 3.64 6.89
C ALA A 65 -4.38 3.36 5.44
N GLU A 66 -4.64 4.29 4.52
CA GLU A 66 -4.25 4.17 3.12
C GLU A 66 -2.72 4.15 2.96
N LYS A 67 -1.99 5.00 3.69
CA LYS A 67 -0.53 4.98 3.71
C LYS A 67 0.00 3.65 4.26
N ALA A 68 -0.61 3.10 5.30
CA ALA A 68 -0.23 1.82 5.88
C ALA A 68 -0.47 0.67 4.90
N GLN A 69 -1.63 0.62 4.25
CA GLN A 69 -1.94 -0.37 3.21
C GLN A 69 -0.96 -0.28 2.04
N LYS A 70 -0.69 0.91 1.51
CA LYS A 70 0.29 1.12 0.43
C LYS A 70 1.69 0.66 0.83
N LYS A 71 2.11 0.88 2.08
CA LYS A 71 3.40 0.40 2.60
C LYS A 71 3.42 -1.13 2.69
N ALA A 72 2.35 -1.74 3.21
CA ALA A 72 2.22 -3.19 3.31
C ALA A 72 2.25 -3.87 1.94
N GLU A 73 1.50 -3.37 0.96
CA GLU A 73 1.50 -3.88 -0.42
C GLU A 73 2.88 -3.75 -1.07
N LYS A 74 3.54 -2.59 -0.92
CA LYS A 74 4.91 -2.40 -1.40
C LYS A 74 5.89 -3.38 -0.76
N ALA A 75 5.76 -3.66 0.53
CA ALA A 75 6.60 -4.61 1.25
C ALA A 75 6.37 -6.05 0.75
N GLN A 76 5.10 -6.47 0.62
CA GLN A 76 4.74 -7.77 0.07
C GLN A 76 5.27 -7.94 -1.35
N LYS A 77 5.06 -6.95 -2.23
CA LYS A 77 5.56 -6.97 -3.61
C LYS A 77 7.08 -7.03 -3.70
N LYS A 78 7.80 -6.37 -2.78
CA LYS A 78 9.27 -6.47 -2.68
C LYS A 78 9.70 -7.87 -2.23
N ALA A 79 9.03 -8.43 -1.22
CA ALA A 79 9.31 -9.78 -0.72
C ALA A 79 9.06 -10.85 -1.79
N GLU A 80 7.93 -10.77 -2.49
CA GLU A 80 7.59 -11.68 -3.60
C GLU A 80 8.62 -11.59 -4.73
N LYS A 81 8.99 -10.37 -5.14
CA LYS A 81 10.04 -10.17 -6.15
C LYS A 81 11.38 -10.75 -5.71
N ALA A 82 11.75 -10.61 -4.44
CA ALA A 82 12.99 -11.18 -3.90
C ALA A 82 12.94 -12.71 -3.89
N ALA A 83 11.84 -13.31 -3.43
CA ALA A 83 11.62 -14.75 -3.46
C ALA A 83 11.69 -15.30 -4.89
N LYS A 84 11.00 -14.66 -5.83
CA LYS A 84 11.02 -15.04 -7.26
C LYS A 84 12.41 -14.93 -7.87
N LYS A 85 13.23 -13.93 -7.50
CA LYS A 85 14.63 -13.83 -7.92
C LYS A 85 15.47 -14.99 -7.37
N LYS A 86 15.33 -15.31 -6.08
CA LYS A 86 16.02 -16.45 -5.45
C LYS A 86 15.64 -17.78 -6.11
N GLN A 87 14.35 -18.00 -6.36
CA GLN A 87 13.86 -19.19 -7.04
C GLN A 87 14.44 -19.31 -8.46
N LYS A 88 14.37 -18.24 -9.26
CA LYS A 88 14.96 -18.23 -10.61
C LYS A 88 16.46 -18.52 -10.60
N LEU A 89 17.19 -18.00 -9.62
CA LEU A 89 18.62 -18.31 -9.46
C LEU A 89 18.84 -19.78 -9.11
N ALA A 90 18.06 -20.34 -8.18
CA ALA A 90 18.12 -21.76 -7.82
C ALA A 90 17.80 -22.66 -9.02
N ASP A 91 16.78 -22.33 -9.81
CA ASP A 91 16.41 -23.07 -11.03
C ASP A 91 17.50 -22.99 -12.10
N ALA A 92 18.12 -21.82 -12.28
CA ALA A 92 19.24 -21.64 -13.19
C ALA A 92 20.46 -22.47 -12.76
N ILE A 93 20.77 -22.50 -11.46
CA ILE A 93 21.83 -23.34 -10.90
C ILE A 93 21.53 -24.83 -11.11
N SER A 94 20.31 -25.26 -10.79
CA SER A 94 19.88 -26.66 -10.93
C SER A 94 19.93 -27.12 -12.39
N SER A 95 19.43 -26.31 -13.32
CA SER A 95 19.49 -26.61 -14.75
C SER A 95 20.93 -26.73 -15.25
N LYS A 96 21.85 -25.86 -14.81
CA LYS A 96 23.27 -25.95 -15.17
C LYS A 96 23.96 -27.19 -14.61
N LYS A 97 23.71 -27.54 -13.34
CA LYS A 97 24.20 -28.80 -12.76
C LYS A 97 23.70 -30.02 -13.54
N LYS A 98 22.41 -30.04 -13.93
CA LYS A 98 21.83 -31.12 -14.74
C LYS A 98 22.47 -31.21 -16.13
N SER A 99 22.76 -30.08 -16.79
CA SER A 99 23.45 -30.08 -18.09
C SER A 99 24.86 -30.65 -17.98
N ILE A 100 25.62 -30.25 -16.95
CA ILE A 100 26.96 -30.80 -16.70
C ILE A 100 26.89 -32.33 -16.51
N ALA A 101 26.00 -32.81 -15.63
CA ALA A 101 25.85 -34.24 -15.38
C ALA A 101 25.46 -35.04 -16.64
N LYS A 102 24.63 -34.47 -17.52
CA LYS A 102 24.28 -35.09 -18.81
C LYS A 102 25.48 -35.22 -19.74
N GLU A 103 26.32 -34.20 -19.83
CA GLU A 103 27.54 -34.25 -20.65
C GLU A 103 28.59 -35.19 -20.04
N GLU A 104 28.76 -35.20 -18.71
CA GLU A 104 29.65 -36.16 -18.02
C GLU A 104 29.21 -37.61 -18.30
N SER A 105 27.91 -37.91 -18.20
CA SER A 105 27.38 -39.24 -18.55
C SER A 105 27.60 -39.61 -20.04
N LYS A 106 27.57 -38.64 -20.96
CA LYS A 106 27.89 -38.89 -22.37
C LYS A 106 29.37 -39.25 -22.55
N ILE A 107 30.27 -38.54 -21.87
CA ILE A 107 31.71 -38.83 -21.88
C ILE A 107 31.95 -40.24 -21.36
N ASP A 108 31.33 -40.63 -20.24
CA ASP A 108 31.48 -41.97 -19.67
C ASP A 108 31.02 -43.06 -20.65
N LYS A 109 29.85 -42.88 -21.29
CA LYS A 109 29.36 -43.82 -22.31
C LYS A 109 30.31 -43.93 -23.50
N LEU A 110 30.89 -42.82 -23.95
CA LEU A 110 31.86 -42.83 -25.04
C LEU A 110 33.17 -43.51 -24.63
N ASN A 111 33.68 -43.25 -23.44
CA ASN A 111 34.87 -43.90 -22.88
C ASN A 111 34.67 -45.42 -22.76
N VAL A 112 33.52 -45.86 -22.23
CA VAL A 112 33.20 -47.29 -22.12
C VAL A 112 33.09 -47.95 -23.50
N LYS A 113 32.44 -47.30 -24.48
CA LYS A 113 32.35 -47.82 -25.86
C LYS A 113 33.73 -47.92 -26.50
N MET A 114 34.55 -46.89 -26.33
CA MET A 114 35.92 -46.83 -26.86
C MET A 114 36.80 -47.93 -26.24
N ALA A 115 36.79 -48.07 -24.91
CA ALA A 115 37.55 -49.11 -24.21
C ALA A 115 37.15 -50.52 -24.67
N LYS A 116 35.84 -50.80 -24.73
CA LYS A 116 35.33 -52.11 -25.20
C LYS A 116 35.68 -52.39 -26.66
N GLY A 117 35.57 -51.41 -27.55
CA GLY A 117 35.90 -51.63 -28.95
C GLY A 117 37.41 -51.76 -29.21
N LYS A 118 38.25 -51.05 -28.44
CA LYS A 118 39.73 -51.18 -28.46
C LYS A 118 40.13 -52.57 -28.00
N GLN A 119 39.58 -53.04 -26.87
CA GLN A 119 39.85 -54.38 -26.35
C GLN A 119 39.45 -55.48 -27.34
N LYS A 120 38.35 -55.29 -28.08
CA LYS A 120 37.88 -56.24 -29.10
C LYS A 120 38.60 -56.11 -30.45
N GLY A 121 39.51 -55.14 -30.63
CA GLY A 121 40.15 -54.86 -31.92
C GLY A 121 39.18 -54.40 -33.02
N LYS A 122 37.96 -53.98 -32.66
CA LYS A 122 36.89 -53.60 -33.61
C LYS A 122 36.87 -52.11 -33.97
N LEU A 123 37.74 -51.31 -33.34
CA LEU A 123 37.79 -49.87 -33.50
C LEU A 123 38.94 -49.50 -34.46
N SER A 124 38.60 -48.86 -35.58
CA SER A 124 39.60 -48.27 -36.47
C SER A 124 40.22 -47.02 -35.83
N PRO A 125 41.43 -46.59 -36.25
CA PRO A 125 42.02 -45.33 -35.80
C PRO A 125 41.10 -44.12 -36.03
N GLU A 126 40.38 -44.11 -37.15
CA GLU A 126 39.45 -43.04 -37.50
C GLU A 126 38.23 -43.00 -36.56
N ASP A 127 37.68 -44.16 -36.21
CA ASP A 127 36.56 -44.24 -35.27
C ASP A 127 36.96 -43.80 -33.85
N ILE A 128 38.19 -44.10 -33.43
CA ILE A 128 38.76 -43.60 -32.17
C ILE A 128 38.85 -42.08 -32.21
N ASN A 129 39.35 -41.50 -33.30
CA ASN A 129 39.44 -40.05 -33.48
C ASN A 129 38.05 -39.38 -33.42
N LYS A 130 37.04 -39.94 -34.11
CA LYS A 130 35.66 -39.44 -34.04
C LYS A 130 35.09 -39.46 -32.63
N MET A 131 35.36 -40.51 -31.84
CA MET A 131 34.93 -40.57 -30.44
C MET A 131 35.66 -39.54 -29.58
N ASN A 132 36.98 -39.39 -29.76
CA ASN A 132 37.77 -38.38 -29.05
C ASN A 132 37.28 -36.96 -29.34
N ILE A 133 36.97 -36.63 -30.60
CA ILE A 133 36.39 -35.32 -30.97
C ILE A 133 35.06 -35.08 -30.24
N LYS A 134 34.20 -36.10 -30.12
CA LYS A 134 32.93 -35.98 -29.37
C LYS A 134 33.18 -35.78 -27.87
N ILE A 135 34.16 -36.47 -27.29
CA ILE A 135 34.56 -36.30 -25.89
C ILE A 135 35.07 -34.86 -25.67
N GLU A 136 35.97 -34.36 -26.52
CA GLU A 136 36.51 -33.00 -26.40
C GLU A 136 35.43 -31.93 -26.55
N LYS A 137 34.51 -32.07 -27.51
CA LYS A 137 33.33 -31.18 -27.61
C LYS A 137 32.51 -31.16 -26.32
N SER A 138 32.29 -32.33 -25.71
CA SER A 138 31.54 -32.46 -24.46
C SER A 138 32.30 -31.82 -23.28
N LYS A 139 33.63 -32.00 -23.19
CA LYS A 139 34.48 -31.35 -22.18
C LYS A 139 34.45 -29.83 -22.29
N VAL A 140 34.54 -29.28 -23.50
CA VAL A 140 34.44 -27.84 -23.74
C VAL A 140 33.07 -27.31 -23.29
N GLN A 141 32.00 -28.06 -23.57
CA GLN A 141 30.66 -27.69 -23.13
C GLN A 141 30.54 -27.71 -21.59
N ILE A 142 31.08 -28.73 -20.93
CA ILE A 142 31.16 -28.82 -19.46
C ILE A 142 31.93 -27.63 -18.89
N ALA A 143 33.08 -27.27 -19.47
CA ALA A 143 33.88 -26.12 -19.02
C ALA A 143 33.08 -24.81 -19.08
N LYS A 144 32.39 -24.56 -20.20
CA LYS A 144 31.51 -23.39 -20.38
C LYS A 144 30.36 -23.38 -19.38
N ASP A 145 29.74 -24.52 -19.12
CA ASP A 145 28.63 -24.61 -18.16
C ASP A 145 29.11 -24.52 -16.71
N LYS A 146 30.31 -25.01 -16.37
CA LYS A 146 30.96 -24.82 -15.06
C LYS A 146 31.29 -23.35 -14.81
N GLU A 147 31.82 -22.65 -15.82
CA GLU A 147 32.07 -21.21 -15.73
C GLU A 147 30.77 -20.42 -15.49
N LYS A 148 29.70 -20.75 -16.25
CA LYS A 148 28.38 -20.14 -16.05
C LYS A 148 27.79 -20.47 -14.67
N LEU A 149 27.97 -21.69 -14.20
CA LEU A 149 27.54 -22.12 -12.87
C LEU A 149 28.26 -21.31 -11.78
N ASN A 150 29.58 -21.14 -11.88
CA ASN A 150 30.35 -20.33 -10.93
C ASN A 150 29.85 -18.88 -10.90
N LYS A 151 29.58 -18.28 -12.08
CA LYS A 151 28.98 -16.93 -12.16
C LYS A 151 27.60 -16.84 -11.52
N LEU A 152 26.81 -17.91 -11.53
CA LEU A 152 25.50 -17.96 -10.86
C LEU A 152 25.63 -18.18 -9.35
N MET A 153 26.57 -19.01 -8.91
CA MET A 153 26.84 -19.24 -7.48
C MET A 153 27.39 -17.98 -6.80
N ASN A 154 28.22 -17.19 -7.49
CA ASN A 154 28.71 -15.90 -6.98
C ASN A 154 27.61 -14.82 -6.87
N LYS A 155 26.44 -15.03 -7.48
CA LYS A 155 25.28 -14.12 -7.39
C LYS A 155 24.30 -14.51 -6.29
N GLN A 156 24.53 -15.66 -5.64
CA GLN A 156 23.70 -16.19 -4.58
C GLN A 156 23.95 -15.41 -3.29
#